data_AF-A0A9W6JIT3-F1
#
_entry.id   AF-A0A9W6JIT3-F1
#
_cell.length_a   1.000
_cell.length_b   1.000
_cell.length_c   1.000
_cell.angle_alpha   90.00
_cell.angle_beta   90.00
_cell.angle_gamma   90.00
#
_symmetry.space_group_name_H-M   'P 1'
#
loop_
_entity.id
_entity.type
_entity.pdbx_description
1 polymer ?
#
loop_
_entity_poly.entity_id
_entity_poly.type
_entity_poly.pdbx_seq_one_letter_code
_entity_poly.pdbx_strand_id
1 'polypeptide(L)'
;MDLSEGVTTAIAVIGVIGGLWRYWKNSEEQAEQRRRNDGLRVADEIELLNKDPAVVVAFRLIDWCPTYVDLVVDGVRKPVLVGPAEFCDALRHHGSPRAMLGQESAAPDALIKEVGGEAVVEPSRADGFSIEQQAIRDVFDAFLGRLERVEMLIRVGVIPQDLFGDQFSYWLEAMGEIEPTAGEVAGLDDARRRALWRFIRAYQFNGVIRLFGRYGRTLSI
;
A
#
# COMPACT_ATOMS: atom_id res chain seq x y z
N MET A 1 -8.65 -4.84 -75.75
CA MET A 1 -8.80 -4.66 -74.29
C MET A 1 -8.43 -5.98 -73.68
N ASP A 2 -7.21 -6.06 -73.14
CA ASP A 2 -6.57 -7.32 -72.77
C ASP A 2 -7.19 -7.84 -71.47
N LEU A 3 -7.84 -9.01 -71.55
CA LEU A 3 -8.49 -9.66 -70.41
C LEU A 3 -7.48 -10.07 -69.32
N SER A 4 -6.18 -10.02 -69.61
CA SER A 4 -5.08 -10.38 -68.71
C SER A 4 -4.76 -9.32 -67.65
N GLU A 5 -4.97 -8.02 -67.92
CA GLU A 5 -4.70 -6.93 -66.98
C GLU A 5 -5.76 -6.83 -65.86
N GLY A 6 -7.01 -7.17 -66.16
CA GLY A 6 -8.11 -7.14 -65.18
C GLY A 6 -8.03 -8.26 -64.14
N VAL A 7 -7.45 -9.41 -64.49
CA VAL A 7 -7.31 -10.56 -63.57
C VAL A 7 -6.19 -10.33 -62.56
N THR A 8 -5.09 -9.69 -62.96
CA THR A 8 -3.95 -9.42 -62.07
C THR A 8 -4.28 -8.38 -61.00
N THR A 9 -5.06 -7.35 -61.34
CA THR A 9 -5.52 -6.34 -60.37
C THR A 9 -6.53 -6.92 -59.38
N ALA A 10 -7.44 -7.79 -59.83
CA ALA A 10 -8.43 -8.43 -58.95
C ALA A 10 -7.78 -9.33 -57.88
N ILE A 11 -6.73 -10.09 -58.24
CA ILE A 11 -6.01 -10.97 -57.31
C ILE A 11 -5.26 -10.16 -56.23
N ALA A 12 -4.67 -9.01 -56.59
CA ALA A 12 -3.97 -8.14 -55.65
C ALA A 12 -4.92 -7.56 -54.57
N VAL A 13 -6.13 -7.15 -54.95
CA VAL A 13 -7.13 -6.59 -54.02
C VAL A 13 -7.63 -7.64 -53.02
N ILE A 14 -7.84 -8.89 -53.46
CA ILE A 14 -8.25 -9.99 -52.58
C ILE A 14 -7.16 -10.30 -51.54
N GLY A 15 -5.88 -10.25 -51.93
CA GLY A 15 -4.75 -10.46 -51.03
C GLY A 15 -4.66 -9.41 -49.91
N VAL A 16 -4.89 -8.13 -50.21
CA VAL A 16 -4.84 -7.04 -49.24
C VAL A 16 -5.99 -7.14 -48.22
N ILE A 17 -7.21 -7.45 -48.68
CA ILE A 17 -8.38 -7.62 -47.79
C ILE A 17 -8.19 -8.82 -46.86
N GLY A 18 -7.70 -9.96 -47.38
CA GLY A 18 -7.39 -11.13 -46.57
C GLY A 18 -6.30 -10.86 -45.52
N GLY A 19 -5.28 -10.08 -45.88
CA GLY A 19 -4.22 -9.64 -44.96
C GLY A 19 -4.75 -8.76 -43.82
N LEU A 20 -5.61 -7.79 -44.13
CA LEU A 20 -6.24 -6.90 -43.13
C LEU A 20 -7.16 -7.68 -42.18
N TRP A 21 -7.98 -8.60 -42.70
CA TRP A 21 -8.86 -9.43 -41.86
C TRP A 21 -8.06 -10.33 -40.91
N ARG A 22 -6.99 -10.96 -41.39
CA ARG A 22 -6.10 -11.79 -40.55
C ARG A 22 -5.39 -10.94 -39.49
N TYR A 23 -4.95 -9.74 -39.83
CA TYR A 23 -4.36 -8.80 -38.87
C TYR A 23 -5.36 -8.41 -37.78
N TRP A 24 -6.61 -8.12 -38.16
CA TRP A 24 -7.67 -7.73 -37.22
C TRP A 24 -8.01 -8.87 -36.25
N LYS A 25 -8.18 -10.09 -36.77
CA LYS A 25 -8.43 -11.28 -35.96
C LYS A 25 -7.27 -11.59 -35.00
N ASN A 26 -6.03 -11.48 -35.48
CA ASN A 26 -4.83 -11.70 -34.65
C ASN A 26 -4.68 -10.61 -33.57
N SER A 27 -5.13 -9.38 -33.85
CA SER A 27 -5.16 -8.30 -32.86
C SER A 27 -6.17 -8.57 -31.74
N GLU A 28 -7.31 -9.16 -32.05
CA GLU A 28 -8.35 -9.51 -31.08
C GLU A 28 -7.88 -10.66 -30.17
N GLU A 29 -7.34 -11.73 -30.76
CA GLU A 29 -6.76 -12.85 -29.99
C GLU A 29 -5.60 -12.39 -29.10
N GLN A 30 -4.74 -11.47 -29.57
CA GLN A 30 -3.70 -10.87 -28.75
C GLN A 30 -4.25 -10.00 -27.63
N ALA A 31 -5.33 -9.25 -27.86
CA ALA A 31 -5.96 -8.45 -26.81
C ALA A 31 -6.55 -9.34 -25.72
N GLU A 32 -7.18 -10.46 -26.08
CA GLU A 32 -7.67 -11.44 -25.10
C GLU A 32 -6.53 -12.09 -24.32
N GLN A 33 -5.46 -12.52 -25.00
CA GLN A 33 -4.30 -13.10 -24.33
C GLN A 33 -3.63 -12.11 -23.37
N ARG A 34 -3.53 -10.83 -23.74
CA ARG A 34 -3.04 -9.77 -22.84
C ARG A 34 -3.94 -9.65 -21.62
N ARG A 35 -5.26 -9.54 -21.79
CA ARG A 35 -6.21 -9.47 -20.66
C ARG A 35 -6.09 -10.67 -19.71
N ARG A 36 -5.93 -11.89 -20.25
CA ARG A 36 -5.73 -13.09 -19.43
C ARG A 36 -4.40 -13.06 -18.68
N ASN A 37 -3.31 -12.75 -19.39
CA ASN A 37 -1.98 -12.66 -18.79
C ASN A 37 -1.87 -11.53 -17.76
N ASP A 38 -2.54 -10.41 -18.02
CA ASP A 38 -2.63 -9.28 -17.10
C ASP A 38 -3.44 -9.70 -15.87
N GLY A 39 -4.59 -10.35 -16.03
CA GLY A 39 -5.36 -10.90 -14.92
C GLY A 39 -4.57 -11.89 -14.04
N LEU A 40 -3.76 -12.76 -14.64
CA LEU A 40 -2.85 -13.64 -13.89
C LEU A 40 -1.78 -12.85 -13.12
N ARG A 41 -1.15 -11.86 -13.74
CA ARG A 41 -0.17 -10.99 -13.06
C ARG A 41 -0.79 -10.21 -11.91
N VAL A 42 -2.03 -9.75 -12.06
CA VAL A 42 -2.78 -9.08 -11.00
C VAL A 42 -3.02 -10.04 -9.84
N ALA A 43 -3.49 -11.26 -10.12
CA ALA A 43 -3.71 -12.27 -9.08
C ALA A 43 -2.41 -12.59 -8.34
N ASP A 44 -1.30 -12.78 -9.07
CA ASP A 44 0.02 -13.03 -8.50
C ASP A 44 0.49 -11.86 -7.62
N GLU A 45 0.33 -10.60 -8.07
CA GLU A 45 0.74 -9.43 -7.28
C GLU A 45 -0.12 -9.24 -6.02
N ILE A 46 -1.43 -9.50 -6.10
CA ILE A 46 -2.33 -9.46 -4.93
C ILE A 46 -2.00 -10.59 -3.96
N GLU A 47 -1.67 -11.78 -4.46
CA GLU A 47 -1.24 -12.90 -3.64
C GLU A 47 0.10 -12.60 -2.96
N LEU A 48 1.07 -12.02 -3.69
CA LEU A 48 2.36 -11.59 -3.14
C LEU A 48 2.18 -10.51 -2.08
N LEU A 49 1.27 -9.56 -2.27
CA LEU A 49 0.94 -8.54 -1.28
C LEU A 49 0.44 -9.19 0.02
N ASN A 50 -0.45 -10.18 -0.08
CA ASN A 50 -0.99 -10.89 1.09
C ASN A 50 0.00 -11.85 1.76
N LYS A 51 1.05 -12.29 1.05
CA LYS A 51 2.10 -13.16 1.60
C LYS A 51 3.27 -12.40 2.22
N ASP A 52 3.41 -11.10 1.95
CA ASP A 52 4.49 -10.28 2.49
C ASP A 52 4.31 -10.12 4.01
N PRO A 53 5.27 -10.59 4.84
CA PRO A 53 5.14 -10.52 6.29
C PRO A 53 4.91 -9.10 6.81
N ALA A 54 5.51 -8.08 6.18
CA ALA A 54 5.33 -6.69 6.60
C ALA A 54 3.89 -6.24 6.34
N VAL A 55 3.30 -6.61 5.21
CA VAL A 55 1.90 -6.27 4.89
C VAL A 55 0.94 -6.92 5.89
N VAL A 56 1.14 -8.20 6.20
CA VAL A 56 0.32 -8.92 7.19
C VAL A 56 0.41 -8.26 8.57
N VAL A 57 1.61 -7.86 9.01
CA VAL A 57 1.79 -7.16 10.28
C VAL A 57 1.14 -5.77 10.24
N ALA A 58 1.30 -5.01 9.14
CA ALA A 58 0.68 -3.69 8.98
C ALA A 58 -0.85 -3.78 9.07
N PHE A 59 -1.47 -4.70 8.34
CA PHE A 59 -2.91 -4.98 8.43
C PHE A 59 -3.33 -5.31 9.86
N ARG A 60 -2.54 -6.13 10.56
CA ARG A 60 -2.84 -6.48 11.96
C ARG A 60 -2.81 -5.27 12.88
N LEU A 61 -1.84 -4.36 12.70
CA LEU A 61 -1.71 -3.13 13.49
C LEU A 61 -2.81 -2.09 13.15
N ILE A 62 -3.35 -2.14 11.93
CA ILE A 62 -4.45 -1.29 11.50
C ILE A 62 -5.76 -1.76 12.16
N ASP A 63 -6.08 -3.04 12.03
CA ASP A 63 -7.35 -3.62 12.48
C ASP A 63 -7.43 -3.77 13.99
N TRP A 64 -6.35 -4.21 14.62
CA TRP A 64 -6.32 -4.54 16.04
C TRP A 64 -5.27 -3.73 16.76
N CYS A 65 -5.72 -2.83 17.63
CA CYS A 65 -4.85 -2.11 18.54
C CYS A 65 -5.57 -1.90 19.88
N PRO A 66 -5.00 -2.37 21.01
CA PRO A 66 -3.68 -3.00 21.13
C PRO A 66 -3.61 -4.43 20.56
N THR A 67 -2.44 -4.86 20.09
CA THR A 67 -2.22 -6.24 19.63
C THR A 67 -0.77 -6.69 19.77
N TYR A 68 -0.55 -8.00 19.87
CA TYR A 68 0.80 -8.59 19.79
C TYR A 68 1.15 -8.90 18.33
N VAL A 69 2.28 -8.37 17.87
CA VAL A 69 2.85 -8.66 16.55
C VAL A 69 4.28 -9.16 16.66
N ASP A 70 4.67 -10.07 15.77
CA ASP A 70 6.05 -10.53 15.68
C ASP A 70 6.88 -9.52 14.87
N LEU A 71 7.75 -8.77 15.55
CA LEU A 71 8.65 -7.81 14.93
C LEU A 71 10.08 -8.35 14.92
N VAL A 72 10.85 -8.00 13.89
CA VAL A 72 12.29 -8.26 13.85
C VAL A 72 13.00 -7.09 14.52
N VAL A 73 13.48 -7.30 15.74
CA VAL A 73 14.18 -6.30 16.55
C VAL A 73 15.62 -6.78 16.70
N ASP A 74 16.57 -6.00 16.18
CA ASP A 74 18.00 -6.35 16.09
C ASP A 74 18.26 -7.74 15.49
N GLY A 75 17.52 -8.06 14.43
CA GLY A 75 17.63 -9.34 13.72
C GLY A 75 16.94 -10.52 14.40
N VAL A 76 16.35 -10.34 15.57
CA VAL A 76 15.62 -11.38 16.30
C VAL A 76 14.11 -11.13 16.19
N ARG A 77 13.37 -12.15 15.77
CA ARG A 77 11.90 -12.10 15.76
C ARG A 77 11.38 -12.28 17.19
N LYS A 78 10.66 -11.30 17.71
CA LYS A 78 10.04 -11.35 19.04
C LYS A 78 8.61 -10.78 19.02
N PRO A 79 7.70 -11.29 19.87
CA PRO A 79 6.38 -10.69 20.03
C PRO A 79 6.50 -9.35 20.74
N VAL A 80 5.90 -8.31 20.17
CA VAL A 80 5.84 -6.95 20.72
C VAL A 80 4.37 -6.55 20.86
N LEU A 81 3.99 -6.11 22.05
CA LEU A 81 2.68 -5.49 22.28
C LEU A 81 2.72 -4.06 21.73
N VAL A 82 1.89 -3.78 20.73
CA VAL A 82 1.76 -2.45 20.14
C VAL A 82 0.40 -1.88 20.50
N GLY A 83 0.40 -0.88 21.37
CA GLY A 83 -0.78 -0.09 21.72
C GLY A 83 -0.92 1.18 20.87
N PRO A 84 -1.99 1.96 21.09
CA PRO A 84 -2.26 3.15 20.28
C PRO A 84 -1.16 4.22 20.39
N ALA A 85 -0.58 4.37 21.59
CA ALA A 85 0.51 5.31 21.83
C ALA A 85 1.79 4.88 21.10
N GLU A 86 2.16 3.60 21.21
CA GLU A 86 3.34 3.04 20.53
C GLU A 86 3.22 3.15 19.01
N PHE A 87 2.02 2.93 18.46
CA PHE A 87 1.72 3.13 17.04
C PHE A 87 1.93 4.60 16.62
N CYS A 88 1.33 5.54 17.34
CA CYS A 88 1.44 6.97 17.02
C CYS A 88 2.87 7.48 17.17
N ASP A 89 3.57 7.07 18.22
CA ASP A 89 4.97 7.43 18.48
C ASP A 89 5.90 6.86 17.42
N ALA A 90 5.68 5.61 16.97
CA ALA A 90 6.46 5.00 15.89
C ALA A 90 6.28 5.78 14.58
N LEU A 91 5.05 6.17 14.22
CA LEU A 91 4.76 6.86 12.96
C LEU A 91 4.94 8.38 12.99
N ARG A 92 5.58 8.95 14.02
CA ARG A 92 5.89 10.40 14.04
C ARG A 92 6.99 10.76 13.01
N HIS A 93 7.07 12.04 12.65
CA HIS A 93 8.12 12.55 11.75
C HIS A 93 9.48 12.63 12.47
N HIS A 94 10.58 12.38 11.75
CA HIS A 94 11.94 12.57 12.28
C HIS A 94 12.13 14.04 12.67
N GLY A 95 12.47 14.29 13.93
CA GLY A 95 12.66 15.66 14.43
C GLY A 95 11.39 16.33 14.98
N SER A 96 10.24 15.66 15.02
CA SER A 96 9.11 16.12 15.84
C SER A 96 9.43 15.85 17.32
N PRO A 97 9.50 16.87 18.20
CA PRO A 97 9.74 16.66 19.62
C PRO A 97 8.61 15.80 20.22
N ARG A 98 8.96 14.81 21.04
CA ARG A 98 7.96 13.95 21.71
C ARG A 98 6.97 14.78 22.55
N ALA A 99 7.45 15.88 23.13
CA ALA A 99 6.66 16.83 23.92
C ALA A 99 5.46 17.46 23.18
N MET A 100 5.45 17.47 21.83
CA MET A 100 4.31 18.02 21.07
C MET A 100 3.07 17.12 21.03
N LEU A 101 3.16 15.86 21.48
CA LEU A 101 2.04 14.91 21.47
C LEU A 101 1.18 14.96 22.75
N GLY A 102 1.34 15.99 23.60
CA GLY A 102 0.46 16.22 24.75
C GLY A 102 0.68 15.25 25.92
N GLN A 103 1.77 14.48 25.91
CA GLN A 103 2.25 13.75 27.07
C GLN A 103 3.41 14.53 27.69
N GLU A 104 3.12 15.30 28.75
CA GLU A 104 4.06 16.12 29.53
C GLU A 104 5.09 15.31 30.34
N SER A 105 5.69 14.26 29.77
CA SER A 105 6.80 13.58 30.43
C SER A 105 8.11 14.26 30.05
N ALA A 106 8.48 15.29 30.82
CA ALA A 106 9.70 16.08 30.70
C ALA A 106 10.95 15.36 31.24
N ALA A 107 11.02 14.04 31.14
CA ALA A 107 12.23 13.27 31.43
C ALA A 107 13.04 13.10 30.14
N PRO A 108 14.39 13.15 30.21
CA PRO A 108 15.25 12.90 29.04
C PRO A 108 14.89 11.55 28.39
N ASP A 109 15.09 11.48 27.06
CA ASP A 109 14.72 10.45 26.06
C ASP A 109 15.13 8.98 26.35
N ALA A 110 15.40 8.63 27.60
CA ALA A 110 15.35 7.28 28.11
C ALA A 110 13.89 6.78 28.01
N LEU A 111 13.63 5.86 27.09
CA LEU A 111 12.40 5.07 27.13
C LEU A 111 12.47 4.22 28.41
N ILE A 112 11.81 4.68 29.47
CA ILE A 112 11.67 3.89 30.70
C ILE A 112 10.53 2.91 30.46
N LYS A 113 10.88 1.64 30.27
CA LYS A 113 9.92 0.54 30.24
C LYS A 113 9.91 -0.09 31.62
N GLU A 114 8.78 -0.03 32.33
CA GLU A 114 8.61 -0.78 33.58
C GLU A 114 8.36 -2.26 33.24
N VAL A 115 9.37 -3.09 33.45
CA VAL A 115 9.27 -4.54 33.28
C VAL A 115 9.40 -5.18 34.66
N GLY A 116 8.28 -5.62 35.22
CA GLY A 116 8.28 -6.25 36.56
C GLY A 116 8.54 -5.28 37.72
N GLY A 117 8.25 -3.99 37.54
CA GLY A 117 8.46 -2.96 38.58
C GLY A 117 9.86 -2.34 38.60
N GLU A 118 10.76 -2.77 37.71
CA GLU A 118 12.04 -2.11 37.48
C GLU A 118 11.99 -1.27 36.20
N ALA A 119 12.45 -0.02 36.32
CA ALA A 119 12.61 0.91 35.21
C ALA A 119 13.84 0.52 34.38
N VAL A 120 13.62 -0.11 33.23
CA VAL A 120 14.69 -0.39 32.26
C VAL A 120 14.78 0.79 31.29
N VAL A 121 15.95 1.42 31.23
CA VAL A 121 16.26 2.46 30.23
C VAL A 121 16.65 1.77 28.93
N GLU A 122 15.78 1.83 27.93
CA GLU A 122 16.15 1.38 26.58
C GLU A 122 17.06 2.42 25.91
N PRO A 123 18.15 1.98 25.25
CA PRO A 123 18.98 2.89 24.47
C PRO A 123 18.16 3.42 23.29
N SER A 124 17.86 4.72 23.31
CA SER A 124 17.29 5.42 22.17
C SER A 124 18.36 5.57 21.09
N ARG A 125 17.99 5.36 19.82
CA ARG A 125 18.90 5.61 18.69
C ARG A 125 19.08 7.13 18.50
N ALA A 126 20.08 7.54 17.71
CA ALA A 126 20.39 8.95 17.47
C ALA A 126 19.23 9.75 16.84
N ASP A 127 18.27 9.04 16.24
CA ASP A 127 17.04 9.57 15.65
C ASP A 127 15.89 9.75 16.67
N GLY A 128 16.10 9.35 17.92
CA GLY A 128 15.13 9.45 19.01
C GLY A 128 14.08 8.33 19.03
N PHE A 129 14.23 7.27 18.23
CA PHE A 129 13.31 6.13 18.23
C PHE A 129 13.86 4.95 19.03
N SER A 130 12.97 4.23 19.72
CA SER A 130 13.32 2.91 20.26
C SER A 130 13.48 1.90 19.13
N ILE A 131 14.13 0.78 19.42
CA ILE A 131 14.33 -0.29 18.43
C ILE A 131 12.99 -0.91 18.01
N GLU A 132 12.02 -1.00 18.93
CA GLU A 132 10.67 -1.48 18.64
C GLU A 132 9.91 -0.48 17.74
N GLN A 133 10.03 0.83 18.01
CA GLN A 133 9.43 1.86 17.16
C GLN A 133 10.02 1.83 15.75
N GLN A 134 11.35 1.66 15.61
CA GLN A 134 11.97 1.51 14.29
C GLN A 134 11.44 0.28 13.55
N ALA A 135 11.28 -0.86 14.23
CA ALA A 135 10.73 -2.05 13.60
C ALA A 135 9.27 -1.86 13.12
N ILE A 136 8.45 -1.11 13.86
CA ILE A 136 7.09 -0.74 13.42
C ILE A 136 7.16 0.16 12.16
N ARG A 137 8.09 1.12 12.13
CA ARG A 137 8.29 2.00 10.96
C ARG A 137 8.72 1.21 9.74
N ASP A 138 9.67 0.29 9.89
CA ASP A 138 10.15 -0.56 8.80
C ASP A 138 9.00 -1.39 8.19
N VAL A 139 8.07 -1.88 9.03
CA VAL A 139 6.84 -2.55 8.58
C VAL A 139 5.98 -1.62 7.73
N PHE A 140 5.73 -0.39 8.19
CA PHE A 140 4.92 0.57 7.45
C PHE A 140 5.60 1.10 6.18
N ASP A 141 6.91 1.31 6.18
CA ASP A 141 7.66 1.68 4.98
C ASP A 141 7.56 0.61 3.90
N ALA A 142 7.75 -0.66 4.28
CA ALA A 142 7.58 -1.78 3.35
C ALA A 142 6.14 -1.87 2.84
N PHE A 143 5.14 -1.78 3.73
CA PHE A 143 3.72 -1.80 3.37
C PHE A 143 3.34 -0.67 2.41
N LEU A 144 3.69 0.57 2.73
CA LEU A 144 3.37 1.75 1.91
C LEU A 144 4.10 1.71 0.56
N GLY A 145 5.36 1.22 0.54
CA GLY A 145 6.09 0.99 -0.71
C GLY A 145 5.39 -0.03 -1.63
N ARG A 146 4.75 -1.06 -1.08
CA ARG A 146 3.91 -1.98 -1.86
C ARG A 146 2.68 -1.28 -2.43
N LEU A 147 2.00 -0.44 -1.65
CA LEU A 147 0.86 0.33 -2.14
C LEU A 147 1.25 1.32 -3.25
N GLU A 148 2.44 1.91 -3.21
CA GLU A 148 2.94 2.75 -4.31
C GLU A 148 3.10 1.96 -5.61
N ARG A 149 3.60 0.71 -5.51
CA ARG A 149 3.70 -0.20 -6.66
C ARG A 149 2.32 -0.55 -7.21
N VAL A 150 1.34 -0.80 -6.34
CA VAL A 150 -0.05 -1.06 -6.74
C VAL A 150 -0.64 0.11 -7.50
N GLU A 151 -0.52 1.35 -7.01
CA GLU A 151 -0.99 2.54 -7.74
C GLU A 151 -0.34 2.65 -9.11
N MET A 152 0.96 2.37 -9.21
CA MET A 152 1.65 2.37 -10.50
C MET A 152 1.06 1.30 -11.45
N LEU A 153 0.79 0.09 -10.96
CA LEU A 153 0.18 -0.99 -11.75
C LEU A 153 -1.24 -0.65 -12.21
N ILE A 154 -2.04 0.00 -11.36
CA ILE A 154 -3.36 0.54 -11.75
C ILE A 154 -3.19 1.60 -12.84
N ARG A 155 -2.24 2.53 -12.67
CA ARG A 155 -2.01 3.63 -13.61
C ARG A 155 -1.61 3.16 -15.00
N VAL A 156 -0.85 2.06 -15.12
CA VAL A 156 -0.51 1.48 -16.44
C VAL A 156 -1.54 0.49 -16.97
N GLY A 157 -2.67 0.33 -16.27
CA GLY A 157 -3.77 -0.54 -16.70
C GLY A 157 -3.48 -2.03 -16.53
N VAL A 158 -2.49 -2.41 -15.73
CA VAL A 158 -2.24 -3.82 -15.38
C VAL A 158 -3.31 -4.30 -14.41
N ILE A 159 -3.57 -3.53 -13.35
CA ILE A 159 -4.65 -3.79 -12.39
C ILE A 159 -5.86 -2.91 -12.76
N PRO A 160 -7.04 -3.49 -13.05
CA PRO A 160 -8.27 -2.72 -13.20
C PRO A 160 -8.60 -1.97 -11.90
N GLN A 161 -8.91 -0.67 -12.01
CA GLN A 161 -9.19 0.19 -10.85
C GLN A 161 -10.38 -0.31 -10.02
N ASP A 162 -11.44 -0.78 -10.68
CA ASP A 162 -12.64 -1.35 -10.08
C ASP A 162 -12.33 -2.61 -9.28
N LEU A 163 -11.59 -3.56 -9.88
CA LEU A 163 -11.20 -4.81 -9.22
C LEU A 163 -10.42 -4.57 -7.92
N PHE A 164 -9.46 -3.65 -7.95
CA PHE A 164 -8.71 -3.29 -6.73
C PHE A 164 -9.62 -2.61 -5.70
N GLY A 165 -10.48 -1.68 -6.14
CA GLY A 165 -11.41 -0.96 -5.27
C GLY A 165 -12.37 -1.90 -4.54
N ASP A 166 -12.91 -2.89 -5.25
CA ASP A 166 -13.83 -3.87 -4.66
C ASP A 166 -13.13 -4.72 -3.61
N GLN A 167 -11.95 -5.27 -3.94
CA GLN A 167 -11.21 -6.18 -3.07
C GLN A 167 -10.60 -5.49 -1.84
N PHE A 168 -10.19 -4.23 -1.98
CA PHE A 168 -9.54 -3.44 -0.91
C PHE A 168 -10.44 -2.37 -0.32
N SER A 169 -11.75 -2.38 -0.62
CA SER A 169 -12.74 -1.41 -0.14
C SER A 169 -12.67 -1.19 1.38
N TYR A 170 -12.65 -2.29 2.15
CA TYR A 170 -12.49 -2.26 3.61
C TYR A 170 -11.26 -1.47 4.06
N TRP A 171 -10.09 -1.77 3.47
CA TRP A 171 -8.82 -1.14 3.84
C TRP A 171 -8.75 0.33 3.41
N LEU A 172 -9.29 0.65 2.23
CA LEU A 172 -9.41 2.01 1.75
C LEU A 172 -10.27 2.87 2.68
N GLU A 173 -11.31 2.28 3.27
CA GLU A 173 -12.15 2.92 4.30
C GLU A 173 -11.45 3.02 5.65
N ALA A 174 -10.88 1.92 6.13
CA ALA A 174 -10.23 1.83 7.43
C ALA A 174 -9.02 2.79 7.54
N MET A 175 -8.22 2.91 6.48
CA MET A 175 -7.03 3.77 6.45
C MET A 175 -7.27 5.15 5.83
N GLY A 176 -8.40 5.39 5.16
CA GLY A 176 -8.66 6.64 4.45
C GLY A 176 -8.50 7.88 5.35
N GLU A 177 -8.09 9.02 4.79
CA GLU A 177 -7.97 10.27 5.55
C GLU A 177 -9.35 10.81 5.93
N ILE A 178 -10.35 10.52 5.09
CA ILE A 178 -11.76 10.84 5.33
C ILE A 178 -12.34 9.74 6.21
N GLU A 179 -12.97 10.14 7.33
CA GLU A 179 -13.64 9.22 8.24
C GLU A 179 -14.75 8.43 7.52
N PRO A 180 -14.95 7.13 7.85
CA PRO A 180 -16.02 6.33 7.29
C PRO A 180 -17.39 6.91 7.65
N THR A 181 -18.29 7.07 6.68
CA THR A 181 -19.61 7.68 6.86
C THR A 181 -20.53 6.93 7.82
N ALA A 182 -20.30 5.63 8.05
CA ALA A 182 -21.26 4.75 8.72
C ALA A 182 -20.90 4.31 10.14
N GLY A 183 -19.74 4.68 10.71
CA GLY A 183 -19.36 4.23 12.07
C GLY A 183 -19.23 2.70 12.28
N GLU A 184 -19.45 1.90 11.24
CA GLU A 184 -19.49 0.43 11.29
C GLU A 184 -18.14 -0.23 10.99
N VAL A 185 -17.16 0.51 10.44
CA VAL A 185 -15.83 -0.03 10.17
C VAL A 185 -15.03 0.01 11.48
N ALA A 186 -15.01 -1.12 12.20
CA ALA A 186 -14.05 -1.35 13.28
C ALA A 186 -12.63 -1.26 12.67
N GLY A 187 -11.99 -0.11 12.87
CA GLY A 187 -10.73 0.21 12.22
C GLY A 187 -9.91 1.24 12.99
N LEU A 188 -8.97 1.85 12.28
CA LEU A 188 -8.03 2.84 12.80
C LEU A 188 -8.79 4.03 13.42
N ASP A 189 -8.59 4.27 14.73
CA ASP A 189 -9.12 5.48 15.39
C ASP A 189 -8.48 6.75 14.81
N ASP A 190 -9.09 7.91 15.05
CA ASP A 190 -8.67 9.16 14.41
C ASP A 190 -7.25 9.58 14.77
N ALA A 191 -6.77 9.24 15.98
CA ALA A 191 -5.41 9.58 16.39
C ALA A 191 -4.38 8.79 15.58
N ARG A 192 -4.57 7.47 15.49
CA ARG A 192 -3.73 6.59 14.65
C ARG A 192 -3.85 6.93 13.17
N ARG A 193 -5.05 7.25 12.68
CA ARG A 193 -5.31 7.71 11.29
C ARG A 193 -4.54 8.98 10.96
N ARG A 194 -4.59 9.98 11.83
CA ARG A 194 -3.79 11.20 11.67
C ARG A 194 -2.29 10.91 11.72
N ALA A 195 -1.83 10.01 12.60
CA ALA A 195 -0.43 9.63 12.66
C ALA A 195 0.04 8.98 11.35
N LEU A 196 -0.71 8.00 10.84
CA LEU A 196 -0.44 7.34 9.57
C LEU A 196 -0.40 8.34 8.39
N TRP A 197 -1.37 9.24 8.28
CA TRP A 197 -1.39 10.22 7.20
C TRP A 197 -0.30 11.28 7.31
N ARG A 198 0.06 11.70 8.52
CA ARG A 198 1.24 12.56 8.73
C ARG A 198 2.51 11.85 8.27
N PHE A 199 2.66 10.57 8.60
CA PHE A 199 3.77 9.74 8.12
C PHE A 199 3.81 9.69 6.59
N ILE A 200 2.70 9.28 5.96
CA ILE A 200 2.56 9.19 4.50
C ILE A 200 3.00 10.48 3.81
N ARG A 201 2.53 11.64 4.31
CA ARG A 201 2.84 12.96 3.73
C ARG A 201 4.29 13.37 4.00
N ALA A 202 4.80 13.13 5.21
CA ALA A 202 6.14 13.55 5.57
C ALA A 202 7.24 12.78 4.82
N TYR A 203 7.03 11.49 4.55
CA TYR A 203 7.93 10.66 3.74
C TYR A 203 7.56 10.61 2.26
N GLN A 204 6.58 11.43 1.83
CA GLN A 204 6.23 11.63 0.42
C GLN A 204 5.84 10.34 -0.32
N PHE A 205 5.07 9.46 0.32
CA PHE A 205 4.46 8.29 -0.32
C PHE A 205 3.34 8.72 -1.31
N ASN A 206 3.74 9.43 -2.35
CA ASN A 206 2.86 10.10 -3.31
C ASN A 206 2.01 9.09 -4.11
N GLY A 207 2.51 7.87 -4.32
CA GLY A 207 1.72 6.78 -4.89
C GLY A 207 0.53 6.43 -4.00
N VAL A 208 0.74 6.36 -2.69
CA VAL A 208 -0.33 6.09 -1.73
C VAL A 208 -1.35 7.23 -1.70
N ILE A 209 -0.90 8.49 -1.68
CA ILE A 209 -1.82 9.65 -1.71
C ILE A 209 -2.71 9.60 -2.96
N ARG A 210 -2.13 9.34 -4.15
CA ARG A 210 -2.90 9.19 -5.39
C ARG A 210 -3.84 7.98 -5.37
N LEU A 211 -3.38 6.85 -4.81
CA LEU A 211 -4.19 5.64 -4.67
C LEU A 211 -5.46 5.94 -3.88
N PHE A 212 -5.34 6.53 -2.70
CA PHE A 212 -6.50 6.87 -1.88
C PHE A 212 -7.34 7.99 -2.53
N GLY A 213 -6.70 8.93 -3.24
CA GLY A 213 -7.39 9.98 -4.02
C GLY A 213 -8.28 9.42 -5.10
N ARG A 214 -7.82 8.39 -5.81
CA ARG A 214 -8.57 7.67 -6.83
C ARG A 214 -9.90 7.10 -6.31
N TYR A 215 -9.95 6.74 -5.03
CA TYR A 215 -11.15 6.18 -4.38
C TYR A 215 -11.88 7.18 -3.48
N GLY A 216 -11.55 8.48 -3.56
CA GLY A 216 -12.23 9.51 -2.77
C GLY A 216 -11.98 9.39 -1.26
N ARG A 217 -10.80 8.89 -0.85
CA ARG A 217 -10.44 8.62 0.56
C ARG A 217 -9.34 9.54 1.09
N THR A 218 -9.07 10.67 0.45
CA THR A 218 -8.14 11.71 0.93
C THR A 218 -8.77 13.09 0.80
N LEU A 219 -8.41 14.01 1.69
CA LEU A 219 -9.00 15.34 1.79
C LEU A 219 -8.56 16.30 0.68
N SER A 220 -7.49 16.01 -0.07
CA SER A 220 -7.07 16.63 -1.35
C SER A 220 -5.59 16.35 -1.65
N ILE A 221 -5.23 16.41 -2.95
CA ILE A 221 -3.87 16.49 -3.49
C ILE A 221 -3.49 17.97 -3.62
#